data_AF-A0A178ASI8-F1
#
_entry.id   AF-A0A178ASI8-F1
#
_cell.length_a   1.000
_cell.length_b   1.000
_cell.length_c   1.000
_cell.angle_alpha   90.00
_cell.angle_beta   90.00
_cell.angle_gamma   90.00
#
_symmetry.space_group_name_H-M   'P 1'
#
loop_
_entity.id
_entity.type
_entity.pdbx_description
1 polymer ?
#
loop_
_entity_poly.entity_id
_entity_poly.type
_entity_poly.pdbx_seq_one_letter_code
_entity_poly.pdbx_strand_id
1 'polypeptide(L)'
;MGATVPMLSNRSGKPPKEEDDLCICISHLNVLDFQLDIRACATTDDSVFREDQILRAVHTMRVERIIPTWTVLALQILVDTRRELGTHLSRGLEDLREAWAWLHPTWTACLDTDRTRGIKNIEQVCYKPVKEEIARMSELLDEDFMQGLLDDQMKHQPKDFSNFNRGSYFLFRNHPLLCGLWLQESLVVMHSYGTRMAAGHGPIETAIHLSQAVSLPGLNPAGGSWSDLEYIIKKHGATYMFVGERPDNLCDCFNRMRIAFGVGVSLLSRNKKNEIDYRDIKSDRGIRVSRCLGRHILPISRYVSIGNKTNGTGYKWDVTRAARDPFVMMEGLVNRINSSKDVSRPADPLNENTSEVQRSLTPLQSLEIFKRALKEDDLPLRFDLMNLNWRCLKLLRSIQKVCVKLSPHVYSAFKSDDRYLKALVSHMLGCVLGSEHEQPHRFHETCNLVHGLVTREGNVEYLAAQARLGIVKGAAKIGEDESEDFEVPMTFFSTLFVDRIAGNIAKSESGD
;
A
#
# COMPACT_ATOMS: atom_id res chain seq x y z
N MET A 1 22.73 -8.96 75.50
CA MET A 1 23.55 -9.24 74.31
C MET A 1 22.64 -9.20 73.11
N GLY A 2 22.54 -8.03 72.47
CA GLY A 2 21.73 -7.84 71.28
C GLY A 2 22.58 -8.07 70.04
N ALA A 3 22.13 -8.97 69.16
CA ALA A 3 22.72 -9.16 67.84
C ALA A 3 21.84 -8.40 66.84
N THR A 4 22.39 -7.30 66.34
CA THR A 4 21.86 -6.48 65.25
C THR A 4 21.99 -7.26 63.93
N VAL A 5 20.86 -7.50 63.28
CA VAL A 5 20.78 -7.97 61.89
C VAL A 5 21.24 -6.82 60.98
N PRO A 6 22.21 -7.03 60.06
CA PRO A 6 22.62 -5.98 59.15
C PRO A 6 21.50 -5.70 58.14
N MET A 7 20.96 -4.47 58.19
CA MET A 7 20.15 -3.91 57.12
C MET A 7 20.93 -4.02 55.82
N LEU A 8 20.35 -4.71 54.82
CA LEU A 8 20.74 -4.63 53.43
C LEU A 8 20.72 -3.15 53.02
N SER A 9 21.90 -2.55 52.91
CA SER A 9 22.07 -1.19 52.44
C SER A 9 21.50 -1.07 51.04
N ASN A 10 20.50 -0.20 50.88
CA ASN A 10 20.00 0.33 49.61
C ASN A 10 21.17 0.60 48.65
N ARG A 11 21.34 -0.24 47.63
CA ARG A 11 22.06 0.15 46.42
C ARG A 11 21.14 1.11 45.68
N SER A 12 21.24 2.39 46.01
CA SER A 12 20.61 3.51 45.26
C SER A 12 21.33 3.77 43.93
N GLY A 13 21.60 2.71 43.17
CA GLY A 13 22.05 2.85 41.79
C GLY A 13 20.83 3.23 40.97
N LYS A 14 20.82 4.43 40.39
CA LYS A 14 19.83 4.76 39.36
C LYS A 14 19.88 3.65 38.30
N PRO A 15 18.73 3.15 37.82
CA PRO A 15 18.73 2.17 36.74
C PRO A 15 19.53 2.72 35.55
N PRO A 16 20.18 1.85 34.76
CA PRO A 16 20.74 2.25 33.48
C PRO A 16 19.70 3.07 32.72
N LYS A 17 20.12 4.17 32.07
CA LYS A 17 19.22 5.10 31.37
C LYS A 17 18.22 4.39 30.45
N GLU A 18 18.64 3.27 29.85
CA GLU A 18 17.84 2.44 28.98
C GLU A 18 16.66 1.73 29.68
N GLU A 19 16.86 1.25 30.91
CA GLU A 19 15.80 0.63 31.71
C GLU A 19 14.78 1.67 32.18
N ASP A 20 15.26 2.88 32.53
CA ASP A 20 14.39 4.03 32.86
C ASP A 20 13.53 4.43 31.66
N ASP A 21 14.14 4.58 30.48
CA ASP A 21 13.44 4.92 29.24
C ASP A 21 12.42 3.84 28.83
N LEU A 22 12.71 2.55 29.07
CA LEU A 22 11.76 1.46 28.85
C LEU A 22 10.55 1.54 29.78
N CYS A 23 10.76 1.74 31.08
CA CYS A 23 9.67 1.86 32.06
C CYS A 23 8.75 3.04 31.71
N ILE A 24 9.33 4.13 31.22
CA ILE A 24 8.58 5.32 30.80
C ILE A 24 7.83 5.07 29.50
N CYS A 25 8.44 4.34 28.54
CA CYS A 25 7.75 3.92 27.32
C CYS A 25 6.50 3.08 27.64
N ILE A 26 6.62 2.09 28.53
CA ILE A 26 5.49 1.28 28.99
C ILE A 26 4.45 2.15 29.71
N SER A 27 4.88 3.15 30.48
CA SER A 27 3.97 4.09 31.15
C SER A 27 3.21 4.96 30.15
N HIS A 28 3.86 5.41 29.07
CA HIS A 28 3.20 6.13 27.98
C HIS A 28 2.16 5.26 27.28
N LEU A 29 2.47 3.97 27.03
CA LEU A 29 1.51 3.01 26.49
C LEU A 29 0.29 2.81 27.41
N ASN A 30 0.49 2.80 28.72
CA ASN A 30 -0.61 2.72 29.68
C ASN A 30 -1.54 3.95 29.62
N VAL A 31 -0.97 5.16 29.51
CA VAL A 31 -1.77 6.38 29.32
C VAL A 31 -2.54 6.33 28.00
N LEU A 32 -1.89 5.87 26.92
CA LEU A 32 -2.53 5.70 25.62
C LEU A 32 -3.70 4.71 25.70
N ASP A 33 -3.50 3.54 26.31
CA ASP A 33 -4.53 2.53 26.50
C ASP A 33 -5.75 3.09 27.24
N PHE A 34 -5.53 3.83 28.33
CA PHE A 34 -6.59 4.49 29.07
C PHE A 34 -7.42 5.44 28.20
N GLN A 35 -6.75 6.21 27.35
CA GLN A 35 -7.39 7.20 26.50
C GLN A 35 -8.13 6.57 25.31
N LEU A 36 -7.55 5.52 24.72
CA LEU A 36 -8.20 4.76 23.67
C LEU A 36 -9.44 4.03 24.19
N ASP A 37 -9.44 3.55 25.44
CA ASP A 37 -10.61 2.91 26.05
C ASP A 37 -11.75 3.92 26.29
N ILE A 38 -11.41 5.14 26.73
CA ILE A 38 -12.37 6.26 26.84
C ILE A 38 -12.93 6.66 25.47
N ARG A 39 -12.07 6.76 24.44
CA ARG A 39 -12.48 7.14 23.07
C ARG A 39 -13.20 6.02 22.33
N ALA A 40 -12.93 4.76 22.64
CA ALA A 40 -13.62 3.59 22.09
C ALA A 40 -15.13 3.61 22.40
N CYS A 41 -15.51 4.20 23.55
CA CYS A 41 -16.91 4.43 23.89
C CYS A 41 -17.57 5.56 23.06
N ALA A 42 -16.79 6.30 22.25
CA ALA A 42 -17.19 7.57 21.65
C ALA A 42 -16.87 7.73 20.14
N THR A 43 -16.68 6.65 19.36
CA THR A 43 -16.81 6.63 17.87
C THR A 43 -15.58 6.79 16.95
N THR A 44 -14.39 6.23 17.23
CA THR A 44 -13.36 6.03 16.19
C THR A 44 -12.67 4.66 16.20
N ASP A 45 -12.58 4.08 15.00
CA ASP A 45 -11.94 2.82 14.62
C ASP A 45 -10.41 3.05 14.50
N ASP A 46 -9.73 3.38 15.60
CA ASP A 46 -8.26 3.51 15.64
C ASP A 46 -7.63 2.11 15.59
N SER A 47 -7.71 1.49 14.41
CA SER A 47 -7.27 0.12 14.12
C SER A 47 -5.80 -0.10 14.44
N VAL A 48 -4.92 0.84 14.10
CA VAL A 48 -3.46 0.66 14.21
C VAL A 48 -3.02 0.47 15.65
N PHE A 49 -3.52 1.28 16.58
CA PHE A 49 -3.22 1.10 18.01
C PHE A 49 -3.79 -0.22 18.54
N ARG A 50 -4.97 -0.63 18.08
CA ARG A 50 -5.57 -1.91 18.48
C ARG A 50 -4.81 -3.12 17.93
N GLU A 51 -4.12 -2.96 16.80
CA GLU A 51 -3.30 -4.01 16.19
C GLU A 51 -1.91 -4.14 16.84
N ASP A 52 -1.45 -3.13 17.56
CA ASP A 52 -0.18 -3.17 18.29
C ASP A 52 -0.22 -4.15 19.46
N GLN A 53 0.56 -5.24 19.35
CA GLN A 53 0.55 -6.33 20.33
C GLN A 53 1.13 -5.92 21.68
N ILE A 54 1.98 -4.89 21.73
CA ILE A 54 2.59 -4.40 22.96
C ILE A 54 1.55 -3.60 23.74
N LEU A 55 0.81 -2.71 23.08
CA LEU A 55 -0.29 -1.98 23.68
C LEU A 55 -1.39 -2.94 24.16
N ARG A 56 -1.75 -3.96 23.37
CA ARG A 56 -2.66 -5.04 23.81
C ARG A 56 -2.13 -5.78 25.04
N ALA A 57 -0.83 -6.04 25.11
CA ALA A 57 -0.22 -6.68 26.27
C ALA A 57 -0.32 -5.80 27.52
N VAL A 58 -0.02 -4.49 27.38
CA VAL A 58 -0.19 -3.50 28.47
C VAL A 58 -1.64 -3.42 28.93
N HIS A 59 -2.59 -3.36 28.00
CA HIS A 59 -4.02 -3.39 28.29
C HIS A 59 -4.42 -4.63 29.11
N THR A 60 -4.04 -5.81 28.62
CA THR A 60 -4.38 -7.11 29.24
C THR A 60 -3.86 -7.19 30.68
N MET A 61 -2.58 -6.86 30.89
CA MET A 61 -1.97 -6.88 32.22
C MET A 61 -2.64 -5.90 33.19
N ARG A 62 -3.10 -4.76 32.68
CA ARG A 62 -3.69 -3.69 33.49
C ARG A 62 -5.16 -3.95 33.84
N VAL A 63 -5.96 -4.28 32.83
CA VAL A 63 -7.42 -4.40 32.94
C VAL A 63 -7.78 -5.78 33.48
N GLU A 64 -7.24 -6.84 32.87
CA GLU A 64 -7.57 -8.22 33.26
C GLU A 64 -6.79 -8.69 34.49
N ARG A 65 -5.72 -7.96 34.88
CA ARG A 65 -4.85 -8.29 36.03
C ARG A 65 -4.22 -9.68 35.95
N ILE A 66 -4.12 -10.23 34.74
CA ILE A 66 -3.41 -11.48 34.43
C ILE A 66 -2.18 -11.17 33.60
N ILE A 67 -1.14 -12.00 33.73
CA ILE A 67 0.08 -11.92 32.91
C ILE A 67 0.22 -13.21 32.10
N PRO A 68 -0.51 -13.35 30.97
CA PRO A 68 -0.35 -14.49 30.08
C PRO A 68 1.07 -14.56 29.47
N THR A 69 1.49 -15.75 29.06
CA THR A 69 2.81 -15.94 28.42
C THR A 69 3.02 -15.04 27.19
N TRP A 70 1.96 -14.79 26.40
CA TRP A 70 2.06 -13.95 25.20
C TRP A 70 2.32 -12.48 25.53
N THR A 71 1.85 -11.96 26.68
CA THR A 71 2.09 -10.56 27.06
C THR A 71 3.54 -10.36 27.47
N VAL A 72 4.11 -11.34 28.17
CA VAL A 72 5.56 -11.37 28.49
C VAL A 72 6.37 -11.40 27.21
N LEU A 73 5.99 -12.25 26.25
CA LEU A 73 6.69 -12.35 24.95
C LEU A 73 6.63 -11.03 24.17
N ALA A 74 5.46 -10.37 24.10
CA ALA A 74 5.30 -9.10 23.39
C ALA A 74 6.19 -8.00 23.99
N LEU A 75 6.25 -7.90 25.32
CA LEU A 75 7.15 -6.95 25.99
C LEU A 75 8.62 -7.32 25.78
N GLN A 76 8.97 -8.61 25.85
CA GLN A 76 10.33 -9.07 25.59
C GLN A 76 10.79 -8.68 24.18
N ILE A 77 9.92 -8.83 23.17
CA ILE A 77 10.19 -8.38 21.80
C ILE A 77 10.47 -6.87 21.76
N LEU A 78 9.71 -6.04 22.48
CA LEU A 78 10.00 -4.61 22.56
C LEU A 78 11.37 -4.35 23.19
N VAL A 79 11.69 -5.02 24.29
CA VAL A 79 12.97 -4.88 25.00
C VAL A 79 14.13 -5.27 24.10
N ASP A 80 14.04 -6.42 23.45
CA ASP A 80 15.10 -6.93 22.57
C ASP A 80 15.24 -6.03 21.35
N THR A 81 14.13 -5.62 20.72
CA THR A 81 14.16 -4.66 19.61
C THR A 81 14.87 -3.36 19.98
N ARG A 82 14.63 -2.85 21.20
CA ARG A 82 15.30 -1.62 21.68
C ARG A 82 16.79 -1.81 21.88
N ARG A 83 17.20 -2.95 22.45
CA ARG A 83 18.60 -3.29 22.69
C ARG A 83 19.37 -3.47 21.38
N GLU A 84 18.80 -4.23 20.45
CA GLU A 84 19.40 -4.49 19.14
C GLU A 84 19.54 -3.22 18.31
N LEU A 85 18.51 -2.35 18.30
CA LEU A 85 18.58 -1.10 17.54
C LEU A 85 19.48 -0.05 18.20
N GLY A 86 19.60 -0.04 19.52
CA GLY A 86 20.48 0.86 20.27
C GLY A 86 20.35 2.32 19.83
N THR A 87 21.41 2.85 19.22
CA THR A 87 21.47 4.24 18.72
C THR A 87 20.55 4.52 17.53
N HIS A 88 20.05 3.49 16.85
CA HIS A 88 19.13 3.58 15.71
C HIS A 88 17.66 3.49 16.11
N LEU A 89 17.34 3.55 17.40
CA LEU A 89 15.96 3.40 17.88
C LEU A 89 14.98 4.45 17.32
N SER A 90 15.46 5.67 17.05
CA SER A 90 14.65 6.73 16.44
C SER A 90 14.36 6.54 14.95
N ARG A 91 15.06 5.60 14.29
CA ARG A 91 14.95 5.38 12.84
C ARG A 91 13.51 5.09 12.41
N GLY A 92 12.74 4.37 13.22
CA GLY A 92 11.34 4.10 12.90
C GLY A 92 10.50 5.37 12.71
N LEU A 93 10.70 6.39 13.55
CA LEU A 93 10.04 7.69 13.39
C LEU A 93 10.58 8.48 12.20
N GLU A 94 11.88 8.39 11.92
CA GLU A 94 12.51 9.02 10.76
C GLU A 94 11.94 8.46 9.45
N ASP A 95 11.88 7.13 9.33
CA ASP A 95 11.33 6.43 8.17
C ASP A 95 9.83 6.75 7.99
N LEU A 96 9.06 6.82 9.09
CA LEU A 96 7.64 7.19 9.06
C LEU A 96 7.44 8.63 8.58
N ARG A 97 8.27 9.58 9.06
CA ARG A 97 8.23 10.98 8.61
C ARG A 97 8.67 11.16 7.17
N GLU A 98 9.71 10.44 6.75
CA GLU A 98 10.15 10.43 5.36
C GLU A 98 9.03 9.95 4.45
N ALA A 99 8.33 8.89 4.84
CA ALA A 99 7.17 8.41 4.09
C ALA A 99 6.02 9.45 4.06
N TRP A 100 5.72 10.05 5.21
CA TRP A 100 4.69 11.07 5.31
C TRP A 100 4.97 12.28 4.43
N ALA A 101 6.22 12.71 4.34
CA ALA A 101 6.65 13.87 3.55
C ALA A 101 6.27 13.77 2.06
N TRP A 102 6.18 12.57 1.50
CA TRP A 102 5.72 12.37 0.12
C TRP A 102 4.26 11.90 0.01
N LEU A 103 3.74 11.17 1.01
CA LEU A 103 2.33 10.75 1.03
C LEU A 103 1.38 11.95 1.16
N HIS A 104 1.65 12.85 2.10
CA HIS A 104 0.84 14.02 2.38
C HIS A 104 0.58 14.91 1.15
N PRO A 105 1.60 15.36 0.39
CA PRO A 105 1.35 16.17 -0.82
C PRO A 105 0.64 15.37 -1.92
N THR A 106 0.89 14.06 -2.07
CA THR A 106 0.17 13.23 -3.05
C THR A 106 -1.32 13.16 -2.72
N TRP A 107 -1.68 12.87 -1.46
CA TRP A 107 -3.08 12.81 -1.06
C TRP A 107 -3.76 14.17 -1.18
N THR A 108 -3.10 15.24 -0.75
CA THR A 108 -3.63 16.61 -0.87
C THR A 108 -3.88 16.99 -2.33
N ALA A 109 -2.91 16.74 -3.23
CA ALA A 109 -3.06 17.01 -4.65
C ALA A 109 -4.23 16.22 -5.27
N CYS A 110 -4.48 15.01 -4.79
CA CYS A 110 -5.63 14.22 -5.21
C CYS A 110 -6.96 14.85 -4.77
N LEU A 111 -7.06 15.31 -3.52
CA LEU A 111 -8.26 15.98 -3.01
C LEU A 111 -8.57 17.27 -3.81
N ASP A 112 -7.55 18.03 -4.18
CA ASP A 112 -7.72 19.30 -4.89
C ASP A 112 -8.09 19.11 -6.37
N THR A 113 -7.52 18.12 -7.03
CA THR A 113 -7.75 17.90 -8.47
C THR A 113 -9.21 17.53 -8.75
N ASP A 114 -9.88 16.79 -7.88
CA ASP A 114 -11.25 16.32 -8.11
C ASP A 114 -12.37 17.30 -7.69
N ARG A 115 -12.07 18.30 -6.86
CA ARG A 115 -12.99 19.44 -6.62
C ARG A 115 -13.41 20.11 -7.93
N THR A 116 -12.55 20.05 -8.95
CA THR A 116 -12.83 20.61 -10.29
C THR A 116 -13.79 19.76 -11.14
N ARG A 117 -14.11 18.51 -10.74
CA ARG A 117 -14.90 17.56 -11.54
C ARG A 117 -16.37 17.42 -11.18
N GLY A 118 -16.78 17.81 -9.96
CA GLY A 118 -18.19 17.74 -9.54
C GLY A 118 -18.81 16.34 -9.48
N ILE A 119 -18.00 15.27 -9.39
CA ILE A 119 -18.51 13.88 -9.33
C ILE A 119 -18.94 13.53 -7.89
N LYS A 120 -20.23 13.76 -7.60
CA LYS A 120 -20.83 13.62 -6.26
C LYS A 120 -20.64 12.24 -5.60
N ASN A 121 -20.54 11.15 -6.36
CA ASN A 121 -20.47 9.79 -5.81
C ASN A 121 -19.05 9.33 -5.45
N ILE A 122 -18.00 9.91 -6.03
CA ILE A 122 -16.62 9.57 -5.66
C ILE A 122 -16.28 10.22 -4.31
N GLU A 123 -16.90 11.39 -4.01
CA GLU A 123 -16.66 12.19 -2.80
C GLU A 123 -16.75 11.36 -1.51
N GLN A 124 -17.82 10.57 -1.39
CA GLN A 124 -18.10 9.79 -0.18
C GLN A 124 -17.29 8.49 -0.07
N VAL A 125 -16.98 7.84 -1.20
CA VAL A 125 -16.38 6.48 -1.20
C VAL A 125 -14.85 6.53 -1.14
N CYS A 126 -14.23 7.56 -1.73
CA CYS A 126 -12.76 7.63 -1.83
C CYS A 126 -12.14 8.75 -1.00
N TYR A 127 -12.77 9.92 -0.85
CA TYR A 127 -12.07 11.08 -0.27
C TYR A 127 -12.31 11.28 1.22
N LYS A 128 -13.49 10.92 1.74
CA LYS A 128 -13.73 10.99 3.19
C LYS A 128 -12.64 10.21 3.95
N PRO A 129 -12.36 8.94 3.59
CA PRO A 129 -11.29 8.21 4.27
C PRO A 129 -9.89 8.80 4.06
N VAL A 130 -9.58 9.36 2.87
CA VAL A 130 -8.28 10.02 2.63
C VAL A 130 -8.14 11.28 3.49
N LYS A 131 -9.22 12.06 3.67
CA LYS A 131 -9.21 13.24 4.57
C LYS A 131 -9.04 12.83 6.02
N GLU A 132 -9.75 11.79 6.44
CA GLU A 132 -9.61 11.23 7.79
C GLU A 132 -8.19 10.73 8.03
N GLU A 133 -7.59 10.08 7.03
CA GLU A 133 -6.20 9.62 7.08
C GLU A 133 -5.21 10.79 7.18
N ILE A 134 -5.38 11.83 6.36
CA ILE A 134 -4.53 13.03 6.44
C ILE A 134 -4.62 13.66 7.83
N ALA A 135 -5.84 13.87 8.33
CA ALA A 135 -6.04 14.47 9.65
C ALA A 135 -5.35 13.64 10.74
N ARG A 136 -5.57 12.32 10.72
CA ARG A 136 -4.98 11.38 11.67
C ARG A 136 -3.45 11.41 11.63
N MET A 137 -2.85 11.38 10.46
CA MET A 137 -1.40 11.39 10.29
C MET A 137 -0.78 12.74 10.66
N SER A 138 -1.44 13.86 10.37
CA SER A 138 -0.99 15.19 10.78
C SER A 138 -1.05 15.37 12.30
N GLU A 139 -2.13 14.94 12.95
CA GLU A 139 -2.19 14.92 14.42
C GLU A 139 -1.02 14.10 15.01
N LEU A 140 -0.76 12.93 14.42
CA LEU A 140 0.30 12.02 14.87
C LEU A 140 1.72 12.60 14.71
N LEU A 141 2.03 13.14 13.53
CA LEU A 141 3.42 13.42 13.11
C LEU A 141 3.79 14.90 13.11
N ASP A 142 2.81 15.79 12.95
CA ASP A 142 3.02 17.23 12.91
C ASP A 142 2.72 17.86 14.29
N GLU A 143 1.69 17.35 14.99
CA GLU A 143 1.24 17.90 16.29
C GLU A 143 1.73 17.12 17.52
N ASP A 144 2.41 15.99 17.33
CA ASP A 144 2.83 15.10 18.42
C ASP A 144 1.65 14.72 19.33
N PHE A 145 0.58 14.20 18.73
CA PHE A 145 -0.66 13.81 19.42
C PHE A 145 -0.41 13.09 20.76
N MET A 146 0.60 12.21 20.80
CA MET A 146 0.96 11.45 22.00
C MET A 146 1.47 12.32 23.14
N GLN A 147 2.33 13.30 22.84
CA GLN A 147 2.78 14.25 23.86
C GLN A 147 1.63 15.17 24.29
N GLY A 148 0.79 15.63 23.35
CA GLY A 148 -0.40 16.42 23.68
C GLY A 148 -1.35 15.70 24.62
N LEU A 149 -1.57 14.40 24.41
CA LEU A 149 -2.38 13.54 25.27
C LEU A 149 -1.80 13.41 26.68
N LEU A 150 -0.47 13.24 26.79
CA LEU A 150 0.23 13.17 28.07
C LEU A 150 0.16 14.50 28.81
N ASP A 151 0.41 15.60 28.11
CA ASP A 151 0.32 16.95 28.66
C ASP A 151 -1.07 17.19 29.23
N ASP A 152 -2.12 16.84 28.49
CA ASP A 152 -3.51 16.97 28.93
C ASP A 152 -3.83 16.15 30.18
N GLN A 153 -3.38 14.90 30.25
CA GLN A 153 -3.60 14.03 31.42
C GLN A 153 -2.85 14.52 32.66
N MET A 154 -1.66 15.08 32.46
CA MET A 154 -0.74 15.45 33.54
C MET A 154 -0.85 16.92 33.97
N LYS A 155 -1.71 17.72 33.32
CA LYS A 155 -2.00 19.13 33.68
C LYS A 155 -2.29 19.34 35.17
N HIS A 156 -2.89 18.36 35.84
CA HIS A 156 -3.26 18.44 37.26
C HIS A 156 -2.21 17.82 38.21
N GLN A 157 -1.12 17.25 37.69
CA GLN A 157 -0.06 16.59 38.47
C GLN A 157 1.34 17.03 38.00
N PRO A 158 1.70 18.33 38.15
CA PRO A 158 2.92 18.89 37.58
C PRO A 158 4.22 18.30 38.16
N LYS A 159 4.19 17.76 39.38
CA LYS A 159 5.34 17.10 40.01
C LYS A 159 5.66 15.75 39.39
N ASP A 160 4.64 15.04 38.92
CA ASP A 160 4.81 13.75 38.25
C ASP A 160 5.13 13.95 36.76
N PHE A 161 4.59 15.01 36.16
CA PHE A 161 4.84 15.38 34.77
C PHE A 161 6.32 15.51 34.41
N SER A 162 7.15 16.13 35.27
CA SER A 162 8.58 16.26 34.99
C SER A 162 9.32 14.92 34.91
N ASN A 163 8.76 13.84 35.48
CA ASN A 163 9.34 12.50 35.40
C ASN A 163 8.95 11.79 34.08
N PHE A 164 7.81 12.17 33.48
CA PHE A 164 7.29 11.60 32.24
C PHE A 164 7.66 12.38 30.97
N ASN A 165 7.97 13.66 31.09
CA ASN A 165 8.38 14.48 29.96
C ASN A 165 9.81 14.11 29.51
N ARG A 166 9.90 13.45 28.36
CA ARG A 166 11.17 13.03 27.73
C ARG A 166 11.38 13.70 26.37
N GLY A 167 10.70 14.83 26.15
CA GLY A 167 10.72 15.59 24.91
C GLY A 167 9.85 15.00 23.81
N SER A 168 9.67 15.77 22.73
CA SER A 168 8.71 15.49 21.67
C SER A 168 8.88 14.11 21.04
N TYR A 169 7.77 13.47 20.68
CA TYR A 169 7.67 12.20 20.00
C TYR A 169 8.38 11.07 20.76
N PHE A 170 8.44 11.14 22.10
CA PHE A 170 9.18 10.15 22.88
C PHE A 170 8.73 8.73 22.58
N LEU A 171 7.41 8.46 22.58
CA LEU A 171 6.87 7.13 22.30
C LEU A 171 7.32 6.61 20.92
N PHE A 172 7.16 7.39 19.85
CA PHE A 172 7.56 6.98 18.50
C PHE A 172 9.08 6.85 18.34
N ARG A 173 9.88 7.67 19.04
CA ARG A 173 11.34 7.51 19.09
C ARG A 173 11.79 6.24 19.82
N ASN A 174 10.89 5.59 20.55
CA ASN A 174 11.16 4.47 21.46
C ASN A 174 10.37 3.20 21.13
N HIS A 175 9.51 3.24 20.11
CA HIS A 175 8.59 2.17 19.73
C HIS A 175 8.59 1.95 18.20
N PRO A 176 9.70 1.52 17.60
CA PRO A 176 9.85 1.40 16.14
C PRO A 176 8.83 0.45 15.51
N LEU A 177 8.36 -0.57 16.23
CA LEU A 177 7.31 -1.47 15.76
C LEU A 177 5.98 -0.75 15.48
N LEU A 178 5.63 0.23 16.32
CA LEU A 178 4.41 1.02 16.16
C LEU A 178 4.57 1.97 14.97
N CYS A 179 5.75 2.56 14.80
CA CYS A 179 6.05 3.35 13.59
C CYS A 179 5.91 2.50 12.32
N GLY A 180 6.38 1.26 12.35
CA GLY A 180 6.25 0.31 11.23
C GLY A 180 4.79 -0.02 10.90
N LEU A 181 3.94 -0.24 11.91
CA LEU A 181 2.50 -0.45 11.72
C LEU A 181 1.82 0.76 11.07
N TRP A 182 2.10 1.98 11.56
CA TRP A 182 1.58 3.22 10.98
C TRP A 182 2.04 3.43 9.54
N LEU A 183 3.32 3.17 9.27
CA LEU A 183 3.88 3.27 7.92
C LEU A 183 3.18 2.28 6.98
N GLN A 184 3.06 1.03 7.40
CA GLN A 184 2.43 -0.02 6.60
C GLN A 184 0.96 0.29 6.32
N GLU A 185 0.20 0.72 7.33
CA GLU A 185 -1.20 1.11 7.18
C GLU A 185 -1.33 2.26 6.17
N SER A 186 -0.55 3.32 6.34
CA SER A 186 -0.58 4.49 5.44
C SER A 186 -0.31 4.10 3.98
N LEU A 187 0.66 3.22 3.75
CA LEU A 187 0.99 2.71 2.42
C LEU A 187 -0.10 1.81 1.85
N VAL A 188 -0.67 0.92 2.66
CA VAL A 188 -1.79 0.03 2.28
C VAL A 188 -3.03 0.85 1.90
N VAL A 189 -3.32 1.88 2.68
CA VAL A 189 -4.40 2.84 2.45
C VAL A 189 -4.16 3.57 1.13
N MET A 190 -2.97 4.15 0.93
CA MET A 190 -2.60 4.83 -0.31
C MET A 190 -2.75 3.92 -1.52
N HIS A 191 -2.20 2.70 -1.43
CA HIS A 191 -2.25 1.70 -2.50
C HIS A 191 -3.68 1.31 -2.85
N SER A 192 -4.51 1.09 -1.84
CA SER A 192 -5.92 0.71 -2.00
C SER A 192 -6.71 1.81 -2.72
N TYR A 193 -6.55 3.06 -2.30
CA TYR A 193 -7.22 4.19 -2.96
C TYR A 193 -6.70 4.44 -4.36
N GLY A 194 -5.38 4.41 -4.57
CA GLY A 194 -4.79 4.56 -5.89
C GLY A 194 -5.25 3.51 -6.88
N THR A 195 -5.37 2.26 -6.43
CA THR A 195 -5.91 1.19 -7.26
C THR A 195 -7.40 1.39 -7.57
N ARG A 196 -8.23 1.79 -6.59
CA ARG A 196 -9.67 2.08 -6.83
C ARG A 196 -9.85 3.22 -7.83
N MET A 197 -9.02 4.25 -7.75
CA MET A 197 -9.01 5.35 -8.72
C MET A 197 -8.58 4.88 -10.10
N ALA A 198 -7.53 4.06 -10.18
CA ALA A 198 -7.03 3.51 -11.43
C ALA A 198 -8.03 2.57 -12.11
N ALA A 199 -8.73 1.73 -11.33
CA ALA A 199 -9.80 0.88 -11.82
C ALA A 199 -11.00 1.69 -12.35
N GLY A 200 -11.13 2.95 -11.90
CA GLY A 200 -12.19 3.87 -12.27
C GLY A 200 -12.01 4.49 -13.66
N HIS A 201 -13.00 4.32 -14.54
CA HIS A 201 -13.05 4.85 -15.91
C HIS A 201 -11.93 4.39 -16.87
N GLY A 202 -10.96 3.62 -16.38
CA GLY A 202 -9.88 2.98 -17.13
C GLY A 202 -8.83 3.87 -17.84
N PRO A 203 -8.38 5.04 -17.29
CA PRO A 203 -7.34 5.83 -17.95
C PRO A 203 -6.02 5.08 -18.14
N ILE A 204 -5.57 4.31 -17.13
CA ILE A 204 -4.31 3.56 -17.19
C ILE A 204 -4.39 2.47 -18.25
N GLU A 205 -5.45 1.67 -18.25
CA GLU A 205 -5.70 0.61 -19.23
C GLU A 205 -5.77 1.18 -20.65
N THR A 206 -6.48 2.31 -20.81
CA THR A 206 -6.57 3.00 -22.11
C THR A 206 -5.19 3.49 -22.56
N ALA A 207 -4.39 4.03 -21.65
CA ALA A 207 -3.02 4.46 -21.94
C ALA A 207 -2.10 3.28 -22.28
N ILE A 208 -2.25 2.11 -21.62
CA ILE A 208 -1.52 0.88 -21.96
C ILE A 208 -1.82 0.46 -23.41
N HIS A 209 -3.10 0.36 -23.77
CA HIS A 209 -3.47 -0.02 -25.14
C HIS A 209 -3.04 1.02 -26.18
N LEU A 210 -3.16 2.31 -25.85
CA LEU A 210 -2.73 3.39 -26.73
C LEU A 210 -1.21 3.41 -26.90
N SER A 211 -0.45 3.29 -25.81
CA SER A 211 1.01 3.24 -25.84
C SER A 211 1.50 2.06 -26.68
N GLN A 212 0.82 0.91 -26.57
CA GLN A 212 1.14 -0.23 -27.41
C GLN A 212 0.87 0.04 -28.89
N ALA A 213 -0.27 0.65 -29.25
CA ALA A 213 -0.58 1.01 -30.62
C ALA A 213 0.41 2.03 -31.21
N VAL A 214 0.82 3.02 -30.43
CA VAL A 214 1.82 4.02 -30.83
C VAL A 214 3.20 3.39 -31.01
N SER A 215 3.54 2.36 -30.22
CA SER A 215 4.86 1.72 -30.24
C SER A 215 5.08 0.73 -31.39
N LEU A 216 4.06 0.50 -32.23
CA LEU A 216 4.18 -0.43 -33.35
C LEU A 216 5.20 0.08 -34.39
N PRO A 217 5.93 -0.83 -35.07
CA PRO A 217 6.88 -0.46 -36.11
C PRO A 217 6.23 0.41 -37.20
N GLY A 218 6.92 1.47 -37.61
CA GLY A 218 6.44 2.41 -38.63
C GLY A 218 5.53 3.54 -38.13
N LEU A 219 5.08 3.49 -36.86
CA LEU A 219 4.28 4.55 -36.23
C LEU A 219 5.03 5.33 -35.16
N ASN A 220 6.12 4.76 -34.63
CA ASN A 220 7.00 5.40 -33.65
C ASN A 220 8.37 5.77 -34.25
N PRO A 221 8.71 7.05 -34.38
CA PRO A 221 10.04 7.48 -34.85
C PRO A 221 11.17 7.30 -33.82
N ALA A 222 10.88 7.10 -32.52
CA ALA A 222 11.88 7.33 -31.44
C ALA A 222 11.89 6.34 -30.26
N GLY A 223 11.20 5.19 -30.34
CA GLY A 223 11.53 4.00 -29.53
C GLY A 223 11.45 4.10 -27.98
N GLY A 224 10.81 5.12 -27.41
CA GLY A 224 10.72 5.26 -25.94
C GLY A 224 9.72 4.29 -25.31
N SER A 225 10.16 3.51 -24.31
CA SER A 225 9.31 2.66 -23.48
C SER A 225 8.74 3.45 -22.29
N TRP A 226 7.42 3.39 -22.08
CA TRP A 226 6.77 3.99 -20.90
C TRP A 226 6.93 3.05 -19.70
N SER A 227 8.07 3.18 -18.99
CA SER A 227 8.46 2.30 -17.87
C SER A 227 7.39 2.19 -16.78
N ASP A 228 6.68 3.27 -16.46
CA ASP A 228 5.57 3.23 -15.49
C ASP A 228 4.46 2.24 -15.94
N LEU A 229 4.08 2.27 -17.22
CA LEU A 229 3.07 1.36 -17.77
C LEU A 229 3.61 -0.07 -17.92
N GLU A 230 4.88 -0.23 -18.32
CA GLU A 230 5.52 -1.55 -18.37
C GLU A 230 5.56 -2.22 -16.99
N TYR A 231 5.77 -1.46 -15.92
CA TYR A 231 5.68 -1.97 -14.56
C TYR A 231 4.27 -2.49 -14.24
N ILE A 232 3.23 -1.74 -14.61
CA ILE A 232 1.84 -2.18 -14.44
C ILE A 232 1.54 -3.44 -15.26
N ILE A 233 1.98 -3.49 -16.52
CA ILE A 233 1.84 -4.66 -17.40
C ILE A 233 2.56 -5.86 -16.78
N LYS A 234 3.77 -5.69 -16.25
CA LYS A 234 4.52 -6.75 -15.58
C LYS A 234 3.79 -7.29 -14.35
N LYS A 235 3.22 -6.40 -13.53
CA LYS A 235 2.50 -6.79 -12.30
C LYS A 235 1.16 -7.47 -12.54
N HIS A 236 0.52 -7.22 -13.68
CA HIS A 236 -0.74 -7.88 -14.04
C HIS A 236 -0.58 -9.06 -14.99
N GLY A 237 0.53 -9.08 -15.73
CA GLY A 237 0.77 -9.98 -16.85
C GLY A 237 0.15 -9.45 -18.15
N ALA A 238 0.92 -9.55 -19.24
CA ALA A 238 0.48 -9.17 -20.59
C ALA A 238 -0.81 -9.90 -21.00
N THR A 239 -0.92 -11.19 -20.64
CA THR A 239 -2.11 -12.02 -20.91
C THR A 239 -3.40 -11.42 -20.35
N TYR A 240 -3.35 -10.87 -19.13
CA TYR A 240 -4.52 -10.23 -18.51
C TYR A 240 -4.81 -8.89 -19.17
N MET A 241 -3.77 -8.05 -19.33
CA MET A 241 -3.91 -6.68 -19.85
C MET A 241 -4.37 -6.63 -21.31
N PHE A 242 -3.83 -7.49 -22.17
CA PHE A 242 -4.12 -7.49 -23.61
C PHE A 242 -5.10 -8.58 -24.03
N VAL A 243 -5.63 -9.38 -23.10
CA VAL A 243 -6.47 -10.54 -23.42
C VAL A 243 -5.74 -11.49 -24.39
N GLY A 244 -4.60 -11.99 -23.94
CA GLY A 244 -3.66 -12.79 -24.74
C GLY A 244 -2.28 -12.13 -24.84
N GLU A 245 -1.50 -12.50 -25.84
CA GLU A 245 -0.16 -11.92 -26.03
C GLU A 245 -0.18 -10.40 -26.28
N ARG A 246 1.00 -9.78 -26.32
CA ARG A 246 1.10 -8.36 -26.65
C ARG A 246 0.79 -8.16 -28.14
N PRO A 247 -0.13 -7.26 -28.52
CA PRO A 247 -0.52 -7.09 -29.92
C PRO A 247 0.62 -6.49 -30.75
N ASP A 248 0.84 -7.02 -31.95
CA ASP A 248 1.95 -6.66 -32.86
C ASP A 248 1.52 -5.83 -34.07
N ASN A 249 0.22 -5.55 -34.19
CA ASN A 249 -0.36 -4.77 -35.27
C ASN A 249 -1.58 -3.95 -34.78
N LEU A 250 -1.97 -2.92 -35.53
CA LEU A 250 -3.03 -1.99 -35.13
C LEU A 250 -4.40 -2.66 -35.02
N CYS A 251 -4.70 -3.64 -35.87
CA CYS A 251 -5.97 -4.37 -35.85
C CYS A 251 -6.10 -5.16 -34.54
N ASP A 252 -5.03 -5.82 -34.13
CA ASP A 252 -4.93 -6.52 -32.86
C ASP A 252 -5.04 -5.57 -31.68
N CYS A 253 -4.33 -4.43 -31.70
CA CYS A 253 -4.45 -3.39 -30.67
C CYS A 253 -5.92 -2.94 -30.48
N PHE A 254 -6.61 -2.64 -31.58
CA PHE A 254 -8.02 -2.24 -31.56
C PHE A 254 -8.94 -3.34 -31.02
N ASN A 255 -8.84 -4.57 -31.55
CA ASN A 255 -9.71 -5.67 -31.14
C ASN A 255 -9.47 -6.08 -29.69
N ARG A 256 -8.21 -6.21 -29.27
CA ARG A 256 -7.84 -6.59 -27.90
C ARG A 256 -8.24 -5.52 -26.89
N MET A 257 -8.07 -4.25 -27.22
CA MET A 257 -8.57 -3.14 -26.39
C MET A 257 -10.09 -3.25 -26.20
N ARG A 258 -10.85 -3.50 -27.27
CA ARG A 258 -12.32 -3.67 -27.16
C ARG A 258 -12.70 -4.85 -26.27
N ILE A 259 -12.04 -6.00 -26.41
CA ILE A 259 -12.31 -7.19 -25.59
C ILE A 259 -11.94 -6.94 -24.13
N ALA A 260 -10.75 -6.39 -23.87
CA ALA A 260 -10.31 -5.99 -22.53
C ALA A 260 -11.34 -5.07 -21.86
N PHE A 261 -12.07 -4.32 -22.67
CA PHE A 261 -13.07 -3.38 -22.24
C PHE A 261 -14.51 -3.86 -22.22
N GLY A 262 -14.71 -5.17 -22.33
CA GLY A 262 -16.01 -5.83 -22.16
C GLY A 262 -16.83 -5.93 -23.46
N VAL A 263 -16.26 -5.60 -24.61
CA VAL A 263 -16.94 -5.87 -25.90
C VAL A 263 -16.90 -7.38 -26.15
N GLY A 264 -18.08 -7.99 -26.30
CA GLY A 264 -18.20 -9.43 -26.54
C GLY A 264 -17.51 -9.86 -27.84
N VAL A 265 -16.78 -10.98 -27.80
CA VAL A 265 -16.04 -11.53 -28.95
C VAL A 265 -16.97 -11.82 -30.14
N SER A 266 -18.23 -12.18 -29.88
CA SER A 266 -19.25 -12.41 -30.92
C SER A 266 -19.50 -11.17 -31.79
N LEU A 267 -19.36 -9.96 -31.24
CA LEU A 267 -19.49 -8.68 -31.95
C LEU A 267 -18.27 -8.36 -32.84
N LEU A 268 -17.16 -9.07 -32.66
CA LEU A 268 -15.92 -8.89 -33.43
C LEU A 268 -15.76 -9.93 -34.55
N SER A 269 -16.70 -10.89 -34.65
CA SER A 269 -16.67 -11.93 -35.69
C SER A 269 -16.92 -11.37 -37.10
N ARG A 270 -16.24 -11.94 -38.10
CA ARG A 270 -16.13 -11.44 -39.50
C ARG A 270 -17.47 -11.18 -40.22
N ASN A 271 -18.58 -11.76 -39.79
CA ASN A 271 -19.88 -11.64 -40.47
C ASN A 271 -20.69 -10.38 -40.09
N LYS A 272 -20.18 -9.50 -39.22
CA LYS A 272 -20.81 -8.21 -38.89
C LYS A 272 -20.01 -6.98 -39.35
N LYS A 273 -19.00 -7.17 -40.20
CA LYS A 273 -18.01 -6.14 -40.55
C LYS A 273 -18.56 -4.89 -41.27
N ASN A 274 -19.81 -4.89 -41.74
CA ASN A 274 -20.33 -3.82 -42.59
C ASN A 274 -21.47 -2.98 -41.98
N GLU A 275 -21.91 -3.26 -40.75
CA GLU A 275 -22.93 -2.43 -40.09
C GLU A 275 -22.54 -2.19 -38.62
N ILE A 276 -21.61 -1.26 -38.41
CA ILE A 276 -21.57 -0.56 -37.13
C ILE A 276 -22.65 0.51 -37.23
N ASP A 277 -23.87 0.19 -36.78
CA ASP A 277 -24.95 1.18 -36.73
C ASP A 277 -24.63 2.21 -35.65
N TYR A 278 -24.23 3.41 -36.08
CA TYR A 278 -23.99 4.58 -35.22
C TYR A 278 -25.20 4.93 -34.32
N ARG A 279 -26.39 4.39 -34.61
CA ARG A 279 -27.57 4.54 -33.76
C ARG A 279 -27.43 3.84 -32.41
N ASP A 280 -26.59 2.81 -32.26
CA ASP A 280 -26.36 2.16 -30.97
C ASP A 280 -25.54 3.02 -29.98
N ILE A 281 -24.71 3.94 -30.50
CA ILE A 281 -23.95 4.91 -29.69
C ILE A 281 -24.83 6.13 -29.34
N LYS A 282 -25.79 6.49 -30.20
CA LYS A 282 -26.73 7.61 -30.01
C LYS A 282 -28.01 7.25 -29.27
N SER A 283 -28.34 5.98 -29.10
CA SER A 283 -29.55 5.62 -28.37
C SER A 283 -29.32 5.84 -26.87
N ASP A 284 -30.16 6.68 -26.27
CA ASP A 284 -30.30 6.91 -24.83
C ASP A 284 -30.66 5.60 -24.06
N ARG A 285 -30.88 4.52 -24.80
CA ARG A 285 -31.01 3.15 -24.32
C ARG A 285 -29.64 2.50 -24.39
N GLY A 286 -28.76 2.88 -23.46
CA GLY A 286 -27.36 2.46 -23.40
C GLY A 286 -27.12 1.06 -23.95
N ILE A 287 -26.12 0.96 -24.85
CA ILE A 287 -25.62 -0.26 -25.46
C ILE A 287 -25.85 -1.43 -24.50
N ARG A 288 -26.61 -2.45 -24.91
CA ARG A 288 -26.69 -3.72 -24.18
C ARG A 288 -25.32 -4.40 -24.27
N VAL A 289 -24.34 -3.83 -23.56
CA VAL A 289 -23.05 -4.42 -23.29
C VAL A 289 -23.41 -5.67 -22.51
N SER A 290 -23.30 -6.83 -23.17
CA SER A 290 -23.22 -8.11 -22.49
C SER A 290 -22.34 -7.93 -21.25
N ARG A 291 -22.72 -8.49 -20.10
CA ARG A 291 -22.04 -8.37 -18.80
C ARG A 291 -20.61 -8.98 -18.80
N CYS A 292 -19.84 -8.84 -19.87
CA CYS A 292 -18.42 -9.08 -19.88
C CYS A 292 -17.79 -7.99 -19.01
N LEU A 293 -17.47 -8.36 -17.76
CA LEU A 293 -16.70 -7.54 -16.84
C LEU A 293 -15.42 -7.11 -17.56
N GLY A 294 -15.24 -5.80 -17.75
CA GLY A 294 -14.00 -5.27 -18.30
C GLY A 294 -12.82 -5.69 -17.41
N ARG A 295 -11.63 -5.79 -18.01
CA ARG A 295 -10.38 -5.86 -17.27
C ARG A 295 -10.16 -4.51 -16.60
N HIS A 296 -9.85 -4.55 -15.31
CA HIS A 296 -9.57 -3.39 -14.48
C HIS A 296 -8.19 -3.54 -13.86
N ILE A 297 -7.57 -2.41 -13.51
CA ILE A 297 -6.41 -2.41 -12.61
C ILE A 297 -6.80 -3.07 -11.28
N LEU A 298 -6.03 -4.08 -10.88
CA LEU A 298 -6.14 -4.79 -9.61
C LEU A 298 -5.02 -4.33 -8.67
N PRO A 299 -5.12 -4.61 -7.35
CA PRO A 299 -4.03 -4.32 -6.44
C PRO A 299 -2.76 -5.05 -6.89
N ILE A 300 -1.69 -4.28 -7.17
CA ILE A 300 -0.38 -4.84 -7.52
C ILE A 300 0.45 -5.27 -6.29
N SER A 301 0.04 -4.85 -5.09
CA SER A 301 0.52 -5.39 -3.80
C SER A 301 -0.25 -6.67 -3.46
N ARG A 302 0.49 -7.73 -3.11
CA ARG A 302 -0.10 -8.99 -2.67
C ARG A 302 -0.81 -8.83 -1.32
N TYR A 303 -0.21 -8.11 -0.39
CA TYR A 303 -0.76 -7.75 0.91
C TYR A 303 -2.16 -7.13 0.75
N VAL A 304 -2.26 -6.08 -0.07
CA VAL A 304 -3.55 -5.42 -0.33
C VAL A 304 -4.54 -6.37 -1.02
N SER A 305 -4.08 -7.18 -1.97
CA SER A 305 -4.95 -8.13 -2.68
C SER A 305 -5.47 -9.28 -1.81
N ILE A 306 -4.78 -9.63 -0.72
CA ILE A 306 -5.23 -10.65 0.24
C ILE A 306 -6.19 -10.02 1.25
N GLY A 307 -5.90 -8.78 1.68
CA GLY A 307 -6.77 -8.00 2.56
C GLY A 307 -8.09 -7.56 1.93
N ASN A 308 -8.20 -7.60 0.60
CA ASN A 308 -9.39 -7.13 -0.13
C ASN A 308 -9.88 -8.17 -1.14
N LYS A 309 -11.18 -8.51 -1.11
CA LYS A 309 -11.83 -9.32 -2.13
C LYS A 309 -12.55 -8.42 -3.13
N THR A 310 -12.32 -8.65 -4.42
CA THR A 310 -13.05 -7.95 -5.48
C THR A 310 -14.33 -8.70 -5.81
N ASN A 311 -15.45 -7.98 -5.95
CA ASN A 311 -16.74 -8.59 -6.34
C ASN A 311 -16.86 -8.82 -7.86
N GLY A 312 -15.74 -9.03 -8.57
CA GLY A 312 -15.67 -9.18 -10.02
C GLY A 312 -15.83 -7.88 -10.82
N THR A 313 -16.44 -6.82 -10.26
CA THR A 313 -16.58 -5.53 -10.96
C THR A 313 -15.35 -4.65 -10.89
N GLY A 314 -14.39 -4.95 -10.00
CA GLY A 314 -13.19 -4.14 -9.76
C GLY A 314 -13.44 -2.85 -8.95
N TYR A 315 -14.68 -2.36 -8.87
CA TYR A 315 -15.04 -1.10 -8.20
C TYR A 315 -15.35 -1.24 -6.70
N LYS A 316 -15.96 -2.36 -6.29
CA LYS A 316 -16.32 -2.59 -4.89
C LYS A 316 -15.44 -3.68 -4.32
N TRP A 317 -14.76 -3.33 -3.24
CA TRP A 317 -13.87 -4.22 -2.52
C TRP A 317 -14.47 -4.48 -1.16
N ASP A 318 -14.58 -5.75 -0.82
CA ASP A 318 -14.98 -6.17 0.51
C ASP A 318 -13.70 -6.53 1.29
N VAL A 319 -13.59 -5.98 2.49
CA VAL A 319 -12.46 -6.24 3.39
C VAL A 319 -12.53 -7.71 3.82
N THR A 320 -11.45 -8.46 3.61
CA THR A 320 -11.38 -9.87 4.01
C THR A 320 -11.01 -9.98 5.49
N ARG A 321 -11.13 -11.19 6.05
CA ARG A 321 -10.61 -11.47 7.40
C ARG A 321 -9.11 -11.19 7.50
N ALA A 322 -8.34 -11.39 6.42
CA ALA A 322 -6.90 -11.17 6.44
C ALA A 322 -6.52 -9.72 6.76
N ALA A 323 -7.33 -8.74 6.37
CA ALA A 323 -7.09 -7.33 6.71
C ALA A 323 -7.29 -7.01 8.21
N ARG A 324 -7.84 -7.94 9.00
CA ARG A 324 -8.11 -7.75 10.44
C ARG A 324 -7.40 -8.77 11.32
N ASP A 325 -6.74 -9.75 10.71
CA ASP A 325 -6.16 -10.89 11.39
C ASP A 325 -4.76 -11.15 10.80
N PRO A 326 -3.70 -10.69 11.49
CA PRO A 326 -2.32 -10.81 11.01
C PRO A 326 -1.91 -12.27 10.72
N PHE A 327 -2.48 -13.23 11.45
CA PHE A 327 -2.19 -14.64 11.23
C PHE A 327 -2.78 -15.13 9.90
N VAL A 328 -4.02 -14.73 9.60
CA VAL A 328 -4.66 -15.05 8.31
C VAL A 328 -3.96 -14.35 7.15
N MET A 329 -3.47 -13.11 7.35
CA MET A 329 -2.63 -12.42 6.36
C MET A 329 -1.32 -13.17 6.10
N MET A 330 -0.63 -13.58 7.16
CA MET A 330 0.61 -14.36 7.07
C MET A 330 0.37 -15.67 6.32
N GLU A 331 -0.63 -16.46 6.72
CA GLU A 331 -0.99 -17.70 6.02
C GLU A 331 -1.33 -17.44 4.55
N GLY A 332 -2.11 -16.40 4.25
CA GLY A 332 -2.48 -16.04 2.88
C GLY A 332 -1.26 -15.73 2.00
N LEU A 333 -0.29 -14.97 2.53
CA LEU A 333 0.94 -14.62 1.81
C LEU A 333 1.85 -15.82 1.63
N VAL A 334 2.05 -16.61 2.69
CA VAL A 334 2.90 -17.81 2.67
C VAL A 334 2.33 -18.84 1.70
N ASN A 335 1.03 -19.12 1.77
CA ASN A 335 0.35 -20.05 0.87
C ASN A 335 0.45 -19.58 -0.58
N ARG A 336 0.26 -18.28 -0.86
CA ARG A 336 0.34 -17.77 -2.23
C ARG A 336 1.74 -17.93 -2.81
N ILE A 337 2.81 -17.68 -2.05
CA ILE A 337 4.18 -17.87 -2.54
C ILE A 337 4.48 -19.36 -2.73
N ASN A 338 4.05 -20.21 -1.79
CA ASN A 338 4.32 -21.65 -1.84
C ASN A 338 3.57 -22.36 -2.99
N SER A 339 2.33 -21.96 -3.29
CA SER A 339 1.51 -22.50 -4.38
C SER A 339 1.80 -21.86 -5.75
N SER A 340 2.51 -20.72 -5.78
CA SER A 340 2.80 -20.01 -7.02
C SER A 340 3.93 -20.68 -7.79
N LYS A 341 3.60 -21.43 -8.86
CA LYS A 341 4.58 -21.74 -9.93
C LYS A 341 4.98 -20.51 -10.76
N ASP A 342 4.31 -19.37 -10.61
CA ASP A 342 4.60 -18.16 -11.40
C ASP A 342 4.26 -16.86 -10.63
N VAL A 343 5.31 -16.23 -10.10
CA VAL A 343 5.31 -15.15 -9.07
C VAL A 343 4.66 -13.83 -9.52
N SER A 344 4.26 -13.73 -10.80
CA SER A 344 3.94 -12.47 -11.48
C SER A 344 2.45 -12.25 -11.79
N ARG A 345 1.55 -13.20 -11.52
CA ARG A 345 0.12 -13.03 -11.82
C ARG A 345 -0.67 -12.58 -10.59
N PRO A 346 -1.50 -11.51 -10.70
CA PRO A 346 -2.59 -11.32 -9.75
C PRO A 346 -3.48 -12.57 -9.83
N ALA A 347 -3.88 -13.12 -8.68
CA ALA A 347 -4.79 -14.26 -8.67
C ALA A 347 -6.06 -13.89 -9.45
N ASP A 348 -6.43 -14.71 -10.42
CA ASP A 348 -7.77 -14.63 -11.00
C ASP A 348 -8.76 -15.00 -9.88
N PRO A 349 -9.64 -14.08 -9.43
CA PRO A 349 -10.58 -14.35 -8.34
C PRO A 349 -11.54 -15.51 -8.63
N LEU A 350 -11.57 -16.02 -9.88
CA LEU A 350 -12.38 -17.15 -10.30
C LEU A 350 -11.71 -18.51 -10.15
N ASN A 351 -10.43 -18.60 -9.73
CA ASN A 351 -9.68 -19.85 -9.71
C ASN A 351 -9.13 -20.22 -8.31
N GLU A 352 -9.95 -20.05 -7.27
CA GLU A 352 -9.61 -20.41 -5.87
C GLU A 352 -9.67 -21.94 -5.57
N ASN A 353 -9.96 -22.80 -6.57
CA ASN A 353 -10.33 -24.21 -6.32
C ASN A 353 -9.24 -25.27 -6.60
N THR A 354 -7.97 -24.91 -6.73
CA THR A 354 -6.91 -25.92 -6.85
C THR A 354 -6.21 -26.14 -5.52
N SER A 355 -6.68 -27.15 -4.79
CA SER A 355 -6.08 -27.69 -3.57
C SER A 355 -4.77 -28.40 -3.91
N GLU A 356 -3.69 -27.66 -4.19
CA GLU A 356 -2.34 -28.23 -4.25
C GLU A 356 -1.87 -28.58 -2.83
N VAL A 357 -1.19 -29.72 -2.72
CA VAL A 357 -0.68 -30.30 -1.47
C VAL A 357 0.20 -29.28 -0.74
N GLN A 358 -0.30 -28.76 0.38
CA GLN A 358 0.48 -27.90 1.26
C GLN A 358 1.69 -28.68 1.79
N ARG A 359 2.90 -28.24 1.41
CA ARG A 359 4.11 -28.66 2.12
C ARG A 359 4.03 -28.16 3.56
N SER A 360 4.25 -29.03 4.53
CA SER A 360 4.32 -28.63 5.95
C SER A 360 5.56 -27.76 6.16
N LEU A 361 5.37 -26.45 6.25
CA LEU A 361 6.45 -25.50 6.55
C LEU A 361 6.67 -25.42 8.06
N THR A 362 7.93 -25.32 8.48
CA THR A 362 8.23 -25.00 9.89
C THR A 362 7.88 -23.53 10.18
N PRO A 363 7.65 -23.14 11.46
CA PRO A 363 7.37 -21.75 11.81
C PRO A 363 8.41 -20.76 11.29
N LEU A 364 9.71 -21.11 11.36
CA LEU A 364 10.79 -20.28 10.83
C LEU A 364 10.74 -20.14 9.31
N GLN A 365 10.44 -21.22 8.58
CA GLN A 365 10.27 -21.16 7.13
C GLN A 365 9.09 -20.28 6.73
N SER A 366 7.97 -20.37 7.47
CA SER A 366 6.80 -19.51 7.25
C SER A 366 7.13 -18.04 7.48
N LEU A 367 7.86 -17.71 8.56
CA LEU A 367 8.29 -16.34 8.85
C LEU A 367 9.25 -15.80 7.78
N GLU A 368 10.18 -16.62 7.31
CA GLU A 368 11.13 -16.22 6.26
C GLU A 368 10.43 -15.97 4.91
N ILE A 369 9.46 -16.82 4.56
CA ILE A 369 8.62 -16.61 3.37
C ILE A 369 7.77 -15.34 3.53
N PHE A 370 7.19 -15.12 4.71
CA PHE A 370 6.41 -13.91 5.00
C PHE A 370 7.25 -12.63 4.93
N LYS A 371 8.45 -12.63 5.52
CA LYS A 371 9.42 -11.52 5.42
C LYS A 371 9.74 -11.19 3.97
N ARG A 372 10.02 -12.20 3.14
CA ARG A 372 10.24 -12.03 1.70
C ARG A 372 9.01 -11.47 0.99
N ALA A 373 7.82 -11.95 1.34
CA ALA A 373 6.56 -11.47 0.78
C ALA A 373 6.37 -9.97 1.02
N LEU A 374 6.63 -9.50 2.25
CA LEU A 374 6.56 -8.09 2.61
C LEU A 374 7.60 -7.27 1.85
N LYS A 375 8.86 -7.75 1.77
CA LYS A 375 9.94 -7.06 1.02
C LYS A 375 9.66 -6.97 -0.49
N GLU A 376 8.97 -7.95 -1.08
CA GLU A 376 8.56 -7.87 -2.49
C GLU A 376 7.40 -6.88 -2.74
N ASP A 377 6.60 -6.61 -1.70
CA ASP A 377 5.45 -5.71 -1.73
C ASP A 377 5.81 -4.25 -1.46
N ASP A 378 7.01 -4.00 -0.95
CA ASP A 378 7.54 -2.68 -0.62
C ASP A 378 7.54 -1.70 -1.81
N LEU A 379 7.91 -2.18 -3.01
CA LEU A 379 7.90 -1.38 -4.25
C LEU A 379 6.46 -1.13 -4.74
N PRO A 380 5.58 -2.16 -4.88
CA PRO A 380 4.15 -1.95 -5.15
C PRO A 380 3.50 -0.89 -4.27
N LEU A 381 3.71 -0.96 -2.95
CA LEU A 381 3.09 -0.05 -1.98
C LEU A 381 3.57 1.40 -2.10
N ARG A 382 4.78 1.62 -2.61
CA ARG A 382 5.36 2.97 -2.85
C ARG A 382 5.16 3.47 -4.28
N PHE A 383 4.53 2.67 -5.14
CA PHE A 383 4.22 3.05 -6.50
C PHE A 383 2.93 3.88 -6.52
N ASP A 384 3.05 5.16 -6.88
CA ASP A 384 1.96 6.12 -6.82
C ASP A 384 0.98 5.95 -8.00
N LEU A 385 0.07 4.99 -7.84
CA LEU A 385 -0.99 4.71 -8.80
C LEU A 385 -1.92 5.91 -9.02
N MET A 386 -2.06 6.79 -8.03
CA MET A 386 -2.92 7.97 -8.12
C MET A 386 -2.33 8.94 -9.15
N ASN A 387 -1.06 9.33 -8.98
CA ASN A 387 -0.38 10.23 -9.91
C ASN A 387 -0.21 9.64 -11.30
N LEU A 388 0.04 8.33 -11.42
CA LEU A 388 0.03 7.67 -12.73
C LEU A 388 -1.34 7.80 -13.41
N ASN A 389 -2.42 7.48 -12.70
CA ASN A 389 -3.78 7.61 -13.22
C ASN A 389 -4.05 9.04 -13.69
N TRP A 390 -3.61 10.04 -12.93
CA TRP A 390 -3.74 11.45 -13.28
C TRP A 390 -2.99 11.82 -14.56
N ARG A 391 -1.75 11.35 -14.73
CA ARG A 391 -0.96 11.59 -15.94
C ARG A 391 -1.61 10.95 -17.16
N CYS A 392 -2.06 9.69 -17.05
CA CYS A 392 -2.82 9.01 -18.12
C CYS A 392 -4.09 9.79 -18.48
N LEU A 393 -4.81 10.32 -17.49
CA LEU A 393 -6.04 11.06 -17.70
C LEU A 393 -5.80 12.44 -18.35
N LYS A 394 -4.75 13.16 -17.94
CA LYS A 394 -4.31 14.40 -18.58
C LYS A 394 -3.92 14.19 -20.05
N LEU A 395 -3.23 13.09 -20.35
CA LEU A 395 -2.91 12.70 -21.73
C LEU A 395 -4.18 12.52 -22.56
N LEU A 396 -5.11 11.68 -22.08
CA LEU A 396 -6.35 11.36 -22.80
C LEU A 396 -7.21 12.62 -23.02
N ARG A 397 -7.29 13.52 -22.04
CA ARG A 397 -7.95 14.82 -22.18
C ARG A 397 -7.27 15.71 -23.22
N SER A 398 -5.94 15.69 -23.29
CA SER A 398 -5.18 16.46 -24.28
C SER A 398 -5.44 15.94 -25.69
N ILE A 399 -5.48 14.61 -25.86
CA ILE A 399 -5.86 13.96 -27.12
C ILE A 399 -7.30 14.36 -27.49
N GLN A 400 -8.26 14.23 -26.57
CA GLN A 400 -9.65 14.63 -26.78
C GLN A 400 -9.76 16.08 -27.25
N LYS A 401 -9.06 17.02 -26.59
CA LYS A 401 -9.04 18.43 -26.99
C LYS A 401 -8.54 18.64 -28.42
N VAL A 402 -7.46 17.94 -28.81
CA VAL A 402 -6.90 18.04 -30.16
C VAL A 402 -7.85 17.43 -31.20
N CYS A 403 -8.39 16.24 -30.93
CA CYS A 403 -9.35 15.57 -31.80
C CYS A 403 -10.62 16.42 -32.03
N VAL A 404 -11.21 16.96 -30.96
CA VAL A 404 -12.41 17.81 -31.04
C VAL A 404 -12.12 19.14 -31.76
N LYS A 405 -10.94 19.73 -31.56
CA LYS A 405 -10.55 20.99 -32.20
C LYS A 405 -10.31 20.82 -33.70
N LEU A 406 -9.61 19.76 -34.10
CA LEU A 406 -9.15 19.58 -35.48
C LEU A 406 -10.13 18.77 -36.36
N SER A 407 -10.99 17.95 -35.76
CA SER A 407 -11.99 17.14 -36.45
C SER A 407 -13.35 17.14 -35.70
N PRO A 408 -14.01 18.30 -35.56
CA PRO A 408 -15.23 18.42 -34.74
C PRO A 408 -16.39 17.56 -35.24
N HIS A 409 -16.51 17.30 -36.54
CA HIS A 409 -17.61 16.50 -37.08
C HIS A 409 -17.51 15.03 -36.67
N VAL A 410 -16.29 14.52 -36.54
CA VAL A 410 -16.02 13.15 -36.09
C VAL A 410 -16.09 13.04 -34.57
N TYR A 411 -15.52 14.00 -33.85
CA TYR A 411 -15.29 13.87 -32.40
C TYR A 411 -16.25 14.65 -31.50
N SER A 412 -17.25 15.35 -32.04
CA SER A 412 -18.20 16.16 -31.25
C SER A 412 -18.92 15.39 -30.14
N ALA A 413 -19.25 14.12 -30.36
CA ALA A 413 -19.91 13.25 -29.39
C ALA A 413 -19.06 12.98 -28.12
N PHE A 414 -17.74 13.17 -28.22
CA PHE A 414 -16.81 12.98 -27.13
C PHE A 414 -16.47 14.29 -26.42
N LYS A 415 -17.16 15.40 -26.71
CA LYS A 415 -16.90 16.69 -26.07
C LYS A 415 -17.30 16.61 -24.59
N SER A 416 -16.47 17.21 -23.72
CA SER A 416 -16.81 17.60 -22.33
C SER A 416 -16.94 16.51 -21.25
N ASP A 417 -16.68 15.23 -21.51
CA ASP A 417 -16.82 14.20 -20.47
C ASP A 417 -15.71 13.14 -20.49
N ASP A 418 -15.11 12.93 -19.31
CA ASP A 418 -14.04 11.95 -19.08
C ASP A 418 -14.53 10.51 -19.31
N ARG A 419 -15.83 10.25 -19.16
CA ARG A 419 -16.44 8.92 -19.36
C ARG A 419 -16.26 8.40 -20.78
N TYR A 420 -16.08 9.27 -21.76
CA TYR A 420 -15.94 8.88 -23.16
C TYR A 420 -14.49 8.81 -23.66
N LEU A 421 -13.49 9.05 -22.82
CA LEU A 421 -12.07 9.05 -23.25
C LEU A 421 -11.64 7.71 -23.84
N LYS A 422 -12.05 6.61 -23.21
CA LYS A 422 -11.85 5.25 -23.72
C LYS A 422 -12.52 5.02 -25.08
N ALA A 423 -13.77 5.47 -25.23
CA ALA A 423 -14.52 5.34 -26.47
C ALA A 423 -13.90 6.18 -27.59
N LEU A 424 -13.37 7.36 -27.27
CA LEU A 424 -12.64 8.22 -28.20
C LEU A 424 -11.41 7.51 -28.76
N VAL A 425 -10.58 6.90 -27.89
CA VAL A 425 -9.37 6.19 -28.35
C VAL A 425 -9.74 4.98 -29.19
N SER A 426 -10.76 4.22 -28.77
CA SER A 426 -11.25 3.09 -29.57
C SER A 426 -11.75 3.56 -30.94
N HIS A 427 -12.51 4.66 -31.00
CA HIS A 427 -13.02 5.22 -32.24
C HIS A 427 -11.88 5.63 -33.17
N MET A 428 -10.91 6.38 -32.66
CA MET A 428 -9.72 6.81 -33.42
C MET A 428 -8.96 5.63 -34.03
N LEU A 429 -8.73 4.55 -33.27
CA LEU A 429 -8.08 3.35 -33.79
C LEU A 429 -8.92 2.66 -34.89
N GLY A 430 -10.25 2.65 -34.73
CA GLY A 430 -11.17 2.16 -35.76
C GLY A 430 -11.12 2.97 -37.06
N CYS A 431 -10.96 4.29 -36.96
CA CYS A 431 -10.78 5.17 -38.11
C CYS A 431 -9.48 4.88 -38.87
N VAL A 432 -8.37 4.65 -38.15
CA VAL A 432 -7.06 4.31 -38.76
C VAL A 432 -7.15 3.01 -39.57
N LEU A 433 -8.00 2.06 -39.14
CA LEU A 433 -8.19 0.77 -39.81
C LEU A 433 -9.13 0.83 -41.03
N GLY A 434 -9.52 2.03 -41.48
CA GLY A 434 -10.27 2.23 -42.73
C GLY A 434 -11.78 2.42 -42.55
N SER A 435 -12.25 2.84 -41.37
CA SER A 435 -13.62 3.35 -41.26
C SER A 435 -13.73 4.65 -42.06
N GLU A 436 -14.64 4.72 -43.04
CA GLU A 436 -14.79 5.89 -43.92
C GLU A 436 -15.25 7.11 -43.13
N HIS A 437 -14.49 8.22 -43.23
CA HIS A 437 -14.80 9.49 -42.60
C HIS A 437 -14.41 10.67 -43.48
N GLU A 438 -15.20 11.74 -43.43
CA GLU A 438 -14.95 12.99 -44.15
C GLU A 438 -13.74 13.77 -43.62
N GLN A 439 -13.29 13.48 -42.38
CA GLN A 439 -12.17 14.17 -41.73
C GLN A 439 -11.10 13.18 -41.25
N PRO A 440 -9.82 13.58 -41.21
CA PRO A 440 -8.73 12.70 -40.81
C PRO A 440 -8.83 12.27 -39.33
N HIS A 441 -8.32 11.07 -39.05
CA HIS A 441 -8.46 10.35 -37.78
C HIS A 441 -7.62 10.90 -36.62
N ARG A 442 -6.67 11.81 -36.86
CA ARG A 442 -5.83 12.47 -35.82
C ARG A 442 -4.93 11.55 -34.99
N PHE A 443 -4.62 10.37 -35.52
CA PHE A 443 -3.76 9.40 -34.83
C PHE A 443 -2.29 9.86 -34.78
N HIS A 444 -1.82 10.55 -35.82
CA HIS A 444 -0.46 11.09 -35.84
C HIS A 444 -0.24 12.14 -34.74
N GLU A 445 -1.18 13.05 -34.56
CA GLU A 445 -1.18 14.05 -33.50
C GLU A 445 -1.21 13.38 -32.11
N THR A 446 -1.94 12.27 -31.98
CA THR A 446 -1.93 11.45 -30.77
C THR A 446 -0.57 10.82 -30.52
N CYS A 447 0.08 10.25 -31.54
CA CYS A 447 1.44 9.69 -31.41
C CYS A 447 2.42 10.74 -30.87
N ASN A 448 2.34 11.98 -31.38
CA ASN A 448 3.19 13.07 -30.94
C ASN A 448 2.93 13.45 -29.46
N LEU A 449 1.68 13.46 -29.02
CA LEU A 449 1.32 13.73 -27.62
C LEU A 449 1.81 12.61 -26.68
N VAL A 450 1.61 11.34 -27.07
CA VAL A 450 2.08 10.18 -26.30
C VAL A 450 3.59 10.21 -26.20
N HIS A 451 4.30 10.40 -27.32
CA HIS A 451 5.75 10.49 -27.34
C HIS A 451 6.27 11.64 -26.47
N GLY A 452 5.70 12.84 -26.61
CA GLY A 452 6.08 13.99 -25.80
C GLY A 452 5.87 13.77 -24.30
N LEU A 453 4.84 13.02 -23.90
CA LEU A 453 4.66 12.65 -22.49
C LEU A 453 5.65 11.57 -22.04
N VAL A 454 5.82 10.49 -22.81
CA VAL A 454 6.74 9.39 -22.46
C VAL A 454 8.16 9.89 -22.30
N THR A 455 8.63 10.78 -23.17
CA THR A 455 9.98 11.35 -23.09
C THR A 455 10.17 12.23 -21.86
N ARG A 456 9.14 12.93 -21.39
CA ARG A 456 9.24 13.82 -20.21
C ARG A 456 8.99 13.10 -18.89
N GLU A 457 8.04 12.18 -18.88
CA GLU A 457 7.42 11.67 -17.65
C GLU A 457 7.25 10.14 -17.64
N GLY A 458 7.71 9.39 -18.65
CA GLY A 458 7.39 7.98 -18.84
C GLY A 458 7.94 7.01 -17.77
N ASN A 459 8.80 7.46 -16.88
CA ASN A 459 9.42 6.64 -15.83
C ASN A 459 9.38 7.30 -14.44
N VAL A 460 8.64 8.41 -14.29
CA VAL A 460 8.68 9.23 -13.08
C VAL A 460 8.20 8.46 -11.86
N GLU A 461 7.09 7.72 -11.97
CA GLU A 461 6.53 6.99 -10.82
C GLU A 461 7.37 5.77 -10.47
N TYR A 462 7.88 5.05 -11.48
CA TYR A 462 8.73 3.90 -11.27
C TYR A 462 10.04 4.30 -10.58
N LEU A 463 10.70 5.35 -11.06
CA LEU A 463 11.93 5.87 -10.44
C LEU A 463 11.65 6.46 -9.05
N ALA A 464 10.54 7.18 -8.86
CA ALA A 464 10.14 7.69 -7.55
C ALA A 464 9.90 6.56 -6.55
N ALA A 465 9.22 5.48 -6.96
CA ALA A 465 9.02 4.30 -6.11
C ALA A 465 10.34 3.63 -5.73
N GLN A 466 11.30 3.53 -6.66
CA GLN A 466 12.64 3.01 -6.35
C GLN A 466 13.43 3.93 -5.42
N ALA A 467 13.32 5.25 -5.60
CA ALA A 467 13.96 6.24 -4.72
C ALA A 467 13.38 6.18 -3.30
N ARG A 468 12.05 6.06 -3.16
CA ARG A 468 11.35 5.88 -1.87
C ARG A 468 11.73 4.59 -1.12
N LEU A 469 12.34 3.62 -1.82
CA LEU A 469 12.91 2.41 -1.22
C LEU A 469 14.40 2.53 -0.89
N GLY A 470 15.03 3.64 -1.27
CA GLY A 470 16.48 3.79 -1.19
C GLY A 470 17.26 2.95 -2.22
N ILE A 471 16.60 2.36 -3.23
CA ILE A 471 17.26 1.56 -4.30
C ILE A 471 18.03 2.49 -5.26
N VAL A 472 17.46 3.66 -5.57
CA VAL A 472 18.12 4.70 -6.37
C VAL A 472 18.57 5.81 -5.43
N LYS A 473 19.72 5.60 -4.78
CA LYS A 473 20.45 6.67 -4.09
C LYS A 473 21.59 7.13 -4.99
N GLY A 474 21.38 8.23 -5.70
CA GLY A 474 22.49 9.09 -6.10
C GLY A 474 23.12 9.68 -4.83
N ALA A 475 24.34 9.21 -4.51
CA ALA A 475 25.25 9.71 -3.48
C ALA A 475 24.82 9.62 -2.00
N ALA A 476 25.56 8.79 -1.26
CA ALA A 476 25.74 8.81 0.20
C ALA A 476 24.54 8.43 1.09
N LYS A 477 24.37 7.13 1.31
CA LYS A 477 24.39 6.49 2.64
C LYS A 477 24.12 4.99 2.46
N ILE A 478 25.20 4.23 2.41
CA ILE A 478 25.22 2.78 2.67
C ILE A 478 26.27 2.63 3.79
N GLY A 479 25.78 2.47 5.01
CA GLY A 479 26.36 1.43 5.86
C GLY A 479 25.82 0.13 5.29
N GLU A 480 26.72 -0.81 5.03
CA GLU A 480 26.45 -2.08 4.39
C GLU A 480 25.34 -2.81 5.16
N ASP A 481 24.29 -3.21 4.44
CA ASP A 481 23.31 -4.20 4.91
C ASP A 481 24.04 -5.54 4.79
N GLU A 482 24.82 -5.90 5.82
CA GLU A 482 25.35 -7.25 5.95
C GLU A 482 24.15 -8.20 6.00
N SER A 483 24.19 -9.20 5.12
CA SER A 483 23.27 -10.33 5.17
C SER A 483 23.49 -11.08 6.48
N GLU A 484 22.81 -10.68 7.54
CA GLU A 484 22.64 -11.50 8.72
C GLU A 484 21.70 -12.65 8.34
N ASP A 485 22.31 -13.74 7.89
CA ASP A 485 21.72 -15.06 8.06
C ASP A 485 21.36 -15.21 9.55
N PHE A 486 20.15 -15.70 9.83
CA PHE A 486 19.72 -16.07 11.18
C PHE A 486 20.56 -17.28 11.67
N GLU A 487 21.86 -17.10 11.91
CA GLU A 487 22.64 -18.01 12.73
C GLU A 487 22.35 -17.71 14.20
N VAL A 488 21.51 -18.59 14.74
CA VAL A 488 21.10 -18.78 16.13
C VAL A 488 22.14 -18.32 17.17
N PRO A 489 21.90 -17.25 17.96
CA PRO A 489 22.65 -16.99 19.19
C PRO A 489 22.08 -17.85 20.34
N MET A 490 22.24 -19.17 20.25
CA MET A 490 21.85 -20.10 21.33
C MET A 490 22.85 -20.15 22.50
N THR A 491 23.96 -19.41 22.42
CA THR A 491 25.02 -19.47 23.44
C THR A 491 24.92 -18.42 24.54
N PHE A 492 24.07 -17.39 24.37
CA PHE A 492 23.95 -16.31 25.38
C PHE A 492 22.85 -16.54 26.42
N PHE A 493 21.80 -17.31 26.07
CA PHE A 493 20.67 -17.55 26.97
C PHE A 493 20.92 -18.65 28.02
N SER A 494 21.85 -19.57 27.80
CA SER A 494 22.11 -20.68 28.73
C SER A 494 22.94 -20.29 29.95
N THR A 495 23.80 -19.28 29.86
CA THR A 495 24.71 -18.90 30.97
C THR A 495 24.06 -17.92 31.94
N LEU A 496 23.34 -16.90 31.46
CA LEU A 496 22.75 -15.87 32.33
C LEU A 496 21.50 -16.32 33.09
N PHE A 497 20.75 -17.31 32.59
CA PHE A 497 19.54 -17.80 33.24
C PHE A 497 19.81 -18.93 34.24
N VAL A 498 20.81 -19.79 33.96
CA VAL A 498 21.18 -20.90 34.86
C VAL A 498 21.97 -20.40 36.07
N ASP A 499 22.88 -19.44 35.90
CA ASP A 499 23.68 -18.91 37.02
C ASP A 499 22.83 -18.11 38.03
N ARG A 500 21.72 -17.50 37.57
CA ARG A 500 20.82 -16.72 38.42
C ARG A 500 19.83 -17.58 39.22
N ILE A 501 19.52 -18.78 38.73
CA ILE A 501 18.70 -19.77 39.45
C ILE A 501 19.59 -20.59 40.39
N ALA A 502 20.78 -21.02 39.94
CA ALA A 502 21.73 -21.75 40.78
C ALA A 502 22.23 -20.92 41.98
N GLY A 503 22.47 -19.62 41.79
CA GLY A 503 22.87 -18.71 42.86
C GLY A 503 21.80 -18.43 43.93
N ASN A 504 20.52 -18.69 43.63
CA ASN A 504 19.41 -18.52 44.57
C ASN A 504 19.05 -19.82 45.30
N ILE A 505 19.30 -20.99 44.70
CA ILE A 505 19.10 -22.30 45.36
C ILE A 505 20.23 -22.59 46.35
N ALA A 506 21.48 -22.21 46.03
CA ALA A 506 22.61 -22.40 46.96
C ALA A 506 22.54 -21.51 48.23
N LYS A 507 21.68 -20.48 48.25
CA LYS A 507 21.45 -19.63 49.43
C LYS A 507 20.27 -20.05 50.30
N SER A 508 19.42 -20.97 49.82
CA SER A 508 18.31 -21.51 50.62
C SER A 508 18.67 -22.82 51.34
N GLU A 509 19.83 -23.43 51.06
CA GLU A 509 20.25 -24.70 51.68
C GLU A 509 21.40 -24.57 52.70
N SER A 510 21.92 -23.37 52.95
CA SER A 510 22.98 -23.12 53.95
C SER A 510 22.49 -22.38 55.20
N GLY A 511 21.21 -22.52 55.52
CA GLY A 511 20.55 -21.89 56.66
C GLY A 511 19.71 -22.89 57.45
N ASP A 512 20.36 -23.91 57.98
CA ASP A 512 19.98 -24.67 59.18
C ASP A 512 21.25 -25.09 59.92
#